data_AF-A0A0R3RSE8-F1
#
_entry.id   AF-A0A0R3RSE8-F1
#
_cell.length_a   1.000
_cell.length_b   1.000
_cell.length_c   1.000
_cell.angle_alpha   90.00
_cell.angle_beta   90.00
_cell.angle_gamma   90.00
#
_symmetry.space_group_name_H-M   'P 1'
#
loop_
_entity.id
_entity.type
_entity.pdbx_description
1 polymer ?
#
loop_
_entity_poly.entity_id
_entity_poly.type
_entity_poly.pdbx_seq_one_letter_code
_entity_poly.pdbx_strand_id
1 'polypeptide(L)'
;LRFIDWLRVIEFIEIWTSQGVEHFFFYIYTVSQLVMNVLQYYELQGTVTLLPWRSFPVGENENPNEDVYRLAHSLANNDCLWRAQGAHFVAFVDLDEYILTTSGERLIEFIERKAELCPKCGSFTAIHRKMYYASPRPQTDFYWYDIEFEWLANISYGLAEPGGPHKQIVRPETVSIISTHSTRKSFPGYIDVNLNSSEVMLLHASYKWSESDLSLNNLTTASYLFVGTLPVINSAYHKISQALFNNETMNIDRIFQSKIAKCISRWYVKKCKSVEMCKAETDGSQMKWIHAENFSIDEYQLA
;
A
#
# COMPACT_ATOMS: atom_id res chain seq x y z
N LEU A 1 4.63 -12.59 2.62
CA LEU A 1 5.61 -11.76 3.38
C LEU A 1 5.00 -11.44 4.72
N ARG A 2 5.84 -11.16 5.73
CA ARG A 2 5.37 -10.77 7.07
C ARG A 2 5.29 -9.25 7.18
N PHE A 3 4.13 -8.73 7.57
CA PHE A 3 3.89 -7.28 7.72
C PHE A 3 3.39 -6.94 9.12
N ILE A 4 3.89 -5.85 9.71
CA ILE A 4 3.69 -5.54 11.14
C ILE A 4 3.34 -4.07 11.42
N ASP A 5 3.40 -3.20 10.42
CA ASP A 5 3.22 -1.75 10.60
C ASP A 5 1.73 -1.38 10.59
N TRP A 6 1.07 -1.60 11.72
CA TRP A 6 -0.36 -1.33 11.89
C TRP A 6 -0.70 0.17 11.74
N LEU A 7 0.18 1.07 12.17
CA LEU A 7 -0.01 2.52 12.03
C LEU A 7 -0.01 2.93 10.56
N ARG A 8 0.84 2.31 9.73
CA ARG A 8 0.86 2.53 8.28
C ARG A 8 -0.46 2.13 7.61
N VAL A 9 -1.15 1.11 8.10
CA VAL A 9 -2.44 0.70 7.53
C VAL A 9 -3.50 1.79 7.73
N ILE A 10 -3.56 2.37 8.93
CA ILE A 10 -4.44 3.52 9.21
C ILE A 10 -4.04 4.71 8.32
N GLU A 11 -2.74 5.03 8.26
CA GLU A 11 -2.24 6.11 7.40
C GLU A 11 -2.71 5.97 5.95
N PHE A 12 -2.52 4.77 5.40
CA PHE A 12 -2.88 4.45 4.03
C PHE A 12 -4.38 4.55 3.78
N ILE A 13 -5.21 3.89 4.58
CA ILE A 13 -6.66 3.85 4.37
C ILE A 13 -7.25 5.25 4.50
N GLU A 14 -6.88 6.01 5.53
CA GLU A 14 -7.45 7.35 5.76
C GLU A 14 -7.03 8.37 4.68
N ILE A 15 -5.77 8.33 4.22
CA ILE A 15 -5.33 9.19 3.11
C ILE A 15 -6.08 8.86 1.83
N TRP A 16 -6.16 7.58 1.44
CA TRP A 16 -6.86 7.20 0.21
C TRP A 16 -8.37 7.46 0.30
N THR A 17 -8.98 7.26 1.47
CA THR A 17 -10.38 7.60 1.72
C THR A 17 -10.62 9.11 1.54
N SER A 18 -9.72 9.97 2.02
CA SER A 18 -9.82 11.43 1.82
C SER A 18 -9.72 11.84 0.33
N GLN A 19 -9.08 11.01 -0.49
CA GLN A 19 -8.98 11.19 -1.94
C GLN A 19 -10.20 10.64 -2.72
N GLY A 20 -11.18 10.07 -2.03
CA GLY A 20 -12.41 9.54 -2.62
C GLY A 20 -12.39 8.04 -2.92
N VAL A 21 -11.47 7.27 -2.33
CA VAL A 21 -11.55 5.80 -2.39
C VAL A 21 -12.57 5.30 -1.38
N GLU A 22 -13.49 4.45 -1.85
CA GLU A 22 -14.59 3.94 -1.04
C GLU A 22 -14.36 2.52 -0.53
N HIS A 23 -13.48 1.75 -1.17
CA HIS A 23 -13.26 0.35 -0.83
C HIS A 23 -11.83 -0.12 -1.12
N PHE A 24 -11.33 -1.05 -0.30
CA PHE A 24 -9.97 -1.57 -0.37
C PHE A 24 -9.95 -3.10 -0.37
N PHE A 25 -9.20 -3.69 -1.31
CA PHE A 25 -8.89 -5.13 -1.27
C PHE A 25 -7.50 -5.33 -0.67
N PHE A 26 -7.43 -6.08 0.42
CA PHE A 26 -6.16 -6.42 1.07
C PHE A 26 -5.86 -7.91 0.94
N TYR A 27 -4.78 -8.24 0.25
CA TYR A 27 -4.29 -9.62 0.14
C TYR A 27 -3.41 -9.95 1.36
N ILE A 28 -3.93 -10.83 2.21
CA ILE A 28 -3.29 -11.21 3.47
C ILE A 28 -2.51 -12.49 3.26
N TYR A 29 -1.20 -12.46 3.53
CA TYR A 29 -0.38 -13.66 3.63
C TYR A 29 -0.01 -13.97 5.09
N THR A 30 0.77 -13.08 5.72
CA THR A 30 1.08 -13.19 7.14
C THR A 30 1.23 -11.79 7.72
N VAL A 31 0.50 -11.49 8.77
CA VAL A 31 0.54 -10.18 9.44
C VAL A 31 0.58 -10.33 10.95
N SER A 32 1.02 -9.30 11.67
CA SER A 32 0.90 -9.28 13.14
C SER A 32 -0.57 -9.21 13.56
N GLN A 33 -0.87 -9.66 14.78
CA GLN A 33 -2.21 -9.53 15.36
C GLN A 33 -2.72 -8.08 15.37
N LEU A 34 -1.85 -7.09 15.65
CA LEU A 34 -2.24 -5.67 15.64
C LEU A 34 -2.65 -5.19 14.25
N VAL A 35 -1.90 -5.57 13.21
CA VAL A 35 -2.28 -5.28 11.82
C VAL A 35 -3.63 -5.92 11.48
N MET A 36 -3.82 -7.18 11.86
CA MET A 36 -5.09 -7.88 11.62
C MET A 36 -6.26 -7.20 12.34
N ASN A 37 -6.09 -6.77 13.60
CA ASN A 37 -7.14 -6.08 14.34
C ASN A 37 -7.57 -4.78 13.65
N VAL A 38 -6.62 -3.98 13.16
CA VAL A 38 -6.91 -2.76 12.39
C VAL A 38 -7.65 -3.09 11.09
N LEU A 39 -7.16 -4.07 10.34
CA LEU A 39 -7.79 -4.51 9.09
C LEU A 39 -9.21 -5.01 9.30
N GLN A 40 -9.44 -5.82 10.34
CA GLN A 40 -10.77 -6.33 10.70
C GLN A 40 -11.69 -5.22 11.19
N TYR A 41 -11.18 -4.18 11.86
CA TYR A 41 -11.97 -3.01 12.20
C TYR A 41 -12.54 -2.36 10.92
N TYR A 42 -11.73 -2.15 9.89
CA TYR A 42 -12.20 -1.60 8.61
C TYR A 42 -13.07 -2.56 7.80
N GLU A 43 -12.82 -3.87 7.89
CA GLU A 43 -13.66 -4.91 7.27
C GLU A 43 -15.07 -4.89 7.86
N LEU A 44 -15.20 -4.77 9.18
CA LEU A 44 -16.49 -4.65 9.87
C LEU A 44 -17.26 -3.37 9.49
N GLN A 45 -16.58 -2.31 9.04
CA GLN A 45 -17.23 -1.11 8.51
C GLN A 45 -17.62 -1.23 7.02
N GLY A 46 -17.24 -2.31 6.35
CA GLY A 46 -17.44 -2.50 4.90
C GLY A 46 -16.44 -1.74 4.01
N THR A 47 -15.43 -1.09 4.60
CA THR A 47 -14.41 -0.33 3.86
C THR A 47 -13.33 -1.24 3.27
N VAL A 48 -13.10 -2.40 3.87
CA VAL A 48 -12.06 -3.36 3.46
C VAL A 48 -12.65 -4.72 3.17
N THR A 49 -12.18 -5.39 2.13
CA THR A 49 -12.32 -6.84 1.93
C THR A 49 -10.96 -7.51 2.15
N LEU A 50 -10.89 -8.47 3.08
CA LEU A 50 -9.69 -9.27 3.31
C LEU A 50 -9.69 -10.52 2.44
N LEU A 51 -8.64 -10.67 1.63
CA LEU A 51 -8.46 -11.80 0.72
C LEU A 51 -7.26 -12.64 1.21
N PRO A 52 -7.47 -13.86 1.73
CA PRO A 52 -6.37 -14.70 2.17
C PRO A 52 -5.59 -15.23 0.96
N TRP A 53 -4.36 -14.76 0.78
CA TRP A 53 -3.42 -15.27 -0.22
C TRP A 53 -2.74 -16.52 0.32
N ARG A 54 -3.34 -17.69 0.12
CA ARG A 54 -2.83 -18.96 0.65
C ARG A 54 -1.65 -19.49 -0.16
N SER A 55 -0.80 -20.27 0.49
CA SER A 55 0.29 -20.99 -0.15
C SER A 55 -0.24 -22.02 -1.17
N PHE A 56 0.45 -22.19 -2.29
CA PHE A 56 0.14 -23.20 -3.30
C PHE A 56 0.38 -24.62 -2.77
N PRO A 57 -0.33 -25.64 -3.28
CA PRO A 57 -0.04 -27.03 -2.97
C PRO A 57 1.43 -27.38 -3.23
N VAL A 58 2.05 -28.07 -2.27
CA VAL A 58 3.44 -28.54 -2.37
C VAL A 58 3.42 -29.98 -2.84
N GLY A 59 4.14 -30.28 -3.92
CA GLY A 59 4.31 -31.63 -4.45
C GLY A 59 5.48 -32.36 -3.81
N GLU A 60 5.62 -33.66 -4.10
CA GLU A 60 6.70 -34.48 -3.54
C GLU A 60 8.11 -33.99 -3.93
N ASN A 61 8.25 -33.42 -5.13
CA ASN A 61 9.53 -33.00 -5.70
C ASN A 61 9.65 -31.49 -5.95
N GLU A 62 8.57 -30.72 -5.73
CA GLU A 62 8.51 -29.31 -6.10
C GLU A 62 7.68 -28.50 -5.11
N ASN A 63 8.22 -27.35 -4.69
CA ASN A 63 7.54 -26.38 -3.85
C ASN A 63 7.40 -25.05 -4.61
N PRO A 64 6.26 -24.79 -5.27
CA PRO A 64 6.07 -23.56 -6.05
C PRO A 64 6.17 -22.29 -5.19
N ASN A 65 5.95 -22.37 -3.88
CA ASN A 65 6.03 -21.22 -2.98
C ASN A 65 7.47 -20.65 -2.84
N GLU A 66 8.49 -21.38 -3.31
CA GLU A 66 9.88 -20.93 -3.31
C GLU A 66 10.20 -19.93 -4.43
N ASP A 67 9.41 -19.93 -5.52
CA ASP A 67 9.70 -19.15 -6.73
C ASP A 67 8.64 -18.09 -7.07
N VAL A 68 7.47 -18.13 -6.42
CA VAL A 68 6.29 -17.38 -6.87
C VAL A 68 6.20 -15.95 -6.34
N TYR A 69 7.02 -15.49 -5.37
CA TYR A 69 6.80 -14.20 -4.70
C TYR A 69 6.60 -13.00 -5.65
N ARG A 70 7.47 -12.84 -6.67
CA ARG A 70 7.33 -11.71 -7.62
C ARG A 70 6.11 -11.86 -8.52
N LEU A 71 5.80 -13.09 -8.92
CA LEU A 71 4.61 -13.39 -9.71
C LEU A 71 3.34 -13.19 -8.87
N ALA A 72 3.38 -13.46 -7.57
CA ALA A 72 2.26 -13.30 -6.65
C ALA A 72 1.74 -11.86 -6.62
N HIS A 73 2.62 -10.85 -6.64
CA HIS A 73 2.17 -9.45 -6.70
C HIS A 73 1.38 -9.16 -7.99
N SER A 74 1.85 -9.67 -9.13
CA SER A 74 1.14 -9.47 -10.40
C SER A 74 -0.15 -10.30 -10.45
N LEU A 75 -0.15 -11.52 -9.92
CA LEU A 75 -1.34 -12.36 -9.83
C LEU A 75 -2.41 -11.72 -8.93
N ALA A 76 -2.05 -11.25 -7.74
CA ALA A 76 -2.95 -10.54 -6.84
C ALA A 76 -3.52 -9.26 -7.48
N ASN A 77 -2.69 -8.51 -8.22
CA ASN A 77 -3.20 -7.34 -8.97
C ASN A 77 -4.19 -7.73 -10.06
N ASN A 78 -3.97 -8.84 -10.79
CA ASN A 78 -4.95 -9.28 -11.80
C ASN A 78 -6.22 -9.83 -11.15
N ASP A 79 -6.14 -10.60 -10.06
CA ASP A 79 -7.33 -11.04 -9.29
C ASP A 79 -8.12 -9.82 -8.80
N CYS A 80 -7.44 -8.81 -8.27
CA CYS A 80 -8.05 -7.56 -7.84
C CYS A 80 -8.73 -6.80 -9.01
N LEU A 81 -8.08 -6.72 -10.17
CA LEU A 81 -8.67 -6.13 -11.38
C LEU A 81 -9.98 -6.81 -11.78
N TRP A 82 -10.04 -8.14 -11.67
CA TRP A 82 -11.24 -8.92 -11.99
C TRP A 82 -12.33 -8.77 -10.92
N ARG A 83 -11.97 -8.71 -9.64
CA ARG A 83 -12.93 -8.43 -8.56
C ARG A 83 -13.48 -7.00 -8.63
N ALA A 84 -12.68 -6.06 -9.14
CA ALA A 84 -13.04 -4.65 -9.26
C ALA A 84 -13.82 -4.31 -10.54
N GLN A 85 -14.29 -5.28 -11.35
CA GLN A 85 -15.01 -4.98 -12.61
C GLN A 85 -16.27 -4.12 -12.44
N GLY A 86 -16.85 -4.05 -11.22
CA GLY A 86 -17.97 -3.17 -10.91
C GLY A 86 -17.59 -1.76 -10.45
N ALA A 87 -16.30 -1.48 -10.24
CA ALA A 87 -15.83 -0.16 -9.82
C ALA A 87 -15.61 0.76 -11.03
N HIS A 88 -15.76 2.08 -10.83
CA HIS A 88 -15.46 3.06 -11.87
C HIS A 88 -13.95 3.16 -12.16
N PHE A 89 -13.15 3.09 -11.09
CA PHE A 89 -11.70 3.13 -11.14
C PHE A 89 -11.11 2.20 -10.08
N VAL A 90 -9.93 1.66 -10.36
CA VAL A 90 -9.14 0.90 -9.39
C VAL A 90 -7.67 1.35 -9.47
N ALA A 91 -7.06 1.56 -8.32
CA ALA A 91 -5.64 1.90 -8.20
C ALA A 91 -4.87 0.69 -7.64
N PHE A 92 -3.71 0.41 -8.22
CA PHE A 92 -2.79 -0.63 -7.74
C PHE A 92 -1.57 0.03 -7.14
N VAL A 93 -1.46 0.05 -5.81
CA VAL A 93 -0.45 0.82 -5.08
C VAL A 93 0.11 0.02 -3.90
N ASP A 94 1.33 0.38 -3.48
CA ASP A 94 1.92 -0.17 -2.26
C ASP A 94 1.44 0.62 -1.02
N LEU A 95 1.51 0.02 0.18
CA LEU A 95 1.04 0.64 1.43
C LEU A 95 1.76 1.95 1.79
N ASP A 96 2.96 2.17 1.24
CA ASP A 96 3.79 3.34 1.45
C ASP A 96 3.74 4.34 0.29
N GLU A 97 2.70 4.27 -0.54
CA GLU A 97 2.52 5.10 -1.73
C GLU A 97 1.17 5.83 -1.78
N TYR A 98 1.23 7.09 -2.20
CA TYR A 98 0.08 8.00 -2.27
C TYR A 98 0.03 8.70 -3.63
N ILE A 99 -1.09 8.64 -4.33
CA ILE A 99 -1.32 9.43 -5.54
C ILE A 99 -2.13 10.67 -5.15
N LEU A 100 -1.54 11.85 -5.32
CA LEU A 100 -2.16 13.12 -4.91
C LEU A 100 -2.10 14.14 -6.05
N THR A 101 -3.12 14.98 -6.15
CA THR A 101 -3.11 16.13 -7.05
C THR A 101 -2.27 17.26 -6.48
N THR A 102 -1.66 18.07 -7.35
CA THR A 102 -0.88 19.24 -6.93
C THR A 102 -1.75 20.45 -6.61
N SER A 103 -3.01 20.46 -7.07
CA SER A 103 -3.99 21.51 -6.81
C SER A 103 -4.71 21.37 -5.46
N GLY A 104 -4.64 20.19 -4.83
CA GLY A 104 -5.44 19.85 -3.65
C GLY A 104 -6.88 19.38 -3.98
N GLU A 105 -7.23 19.26 -5.26
CA GLU A 105 -8.44 18.57 -5.72
C GLU A 105 -8.40 17.10 -5.30
N ARG A 106 -9.55 16.49 -4.98
CA ARG A 106 -9.58 15.06 -4.64
C ARG A 106 -9.20 14.24 -5.86
N LEU A 107 -8.44 13.16 -5.66
CA LEU A 107 -7.98 12.31 -6.76
C LEU A 107 -9.13 11.78 -7.63
N ILE A 108 -10.27 11.42 -7.03
CA ILE A 108 -11.43 10.90 -7.77
C ILE A 108 -12.00 11.93 -8.75
N GLU A 109 -12.14 13.19 -8.34
CA GLU A 109 -12.65 14.28 -9.19
C GLU A 109 -11.68 14.55 -10.35
N PHE A 110 -10.38 14.55 -10.05
CA PHE A 110 -9.35 14.71 -11.05
C PHE A 110 -9.38 13.59 -12.09
N ILE A 111 -9.50 12.33 -11.67
CA ILE A 111 -9.45 11.19 -12.59
C ILE A 111 -10.72 11.06 -13.43
N GLU A 112 -11.89 11.34 -12.85
CA GLU A 112 -13.16 11.40 -13.57
C GLU A 112 -13.09 12.40 -14.72
N ARG A 113 -12.63 13.62 -14.44
CA ARG A 113 -12.43 14.66 -15.47
C ARG A 113 -11.45 14.23 -16.56
N LYS A 114 -10.35 13.55 -16.21
CA LYS A 114 -9.39 13.03 -17.21
C LYS A 114 -10.03 11.94 -18.08
N ALA A 115 -10.87 11.09 -17.51
CA ALA A 115 -11.59 10.05 -18.23
C ALA A 115 -12.69 10.61 -19.16
N GLU A 116 -13.41 11.65 -18.73
CA GLU A 116 -14.40 12.34 -19.57
C GLU A 116 -13.78 12.96 -20.82
N LEU A 117 -12.61 13.61 -20.66
CA LEU A 117 -11.86 14.20 -21.76
C LEU A 117 -11.24 13.15 -22.70
N CYS A 118 -11.09 11.90 -22.24
CA CYS A 118 -10.53 10.82 -23.02
C CYS A 118 -11.31 9.51 -22.80
N PRO A 119 -12.44 9.31 -23.49
CA PRO A 119 -13.26 8.10 -23.33
C PRO A 119 -12.54 6.78 -23.67
N LYS A 120 -11.46 6.86 -24.45
CA LYS A 120 -10.57 5.73 -24.81
C LYS A 120 -9.43 5.51 -23.81
N CYS A 121 -9.20 6.40 -22.86
CA CYS A 121 -8.17 6.22 -21.84
C CYS A 121 -8.67 5.17 -20.83
N GLY A 122 -8.03 4.01 -20.85
CA GLY A 122 -8.34 2.91 -19.94
C GLY A 122 -7.45 2.87 -18.70
N SER A 123 -6.26 3.46 -18.81
CA SER A 123 -5.26 3.47 -17.74
C SER A 123 -4.57 4.82 -17.66
N PHE A 124 -4.34 5.28 -16.43
CA PHE A 124 -3.74 6.57 -16.12
C PHE A 124 -2.55 6.36 -15.17
N THR A 125 -1.35 6.61 -15.67
CA THR A 125 -0.10 6.35 -14.94
C THR A 125 0.39 7.60 -14.23
N ALA A 126 0.63 7.49 -12.91
CA ALA A 126 1.24 8.54 -12.10
C ALA A 126 2.75 8.33 -11.98
N ILE A 127 3.52 9.39 -12.21
CA ILE A 127 4.99 9.35 -12.19
C ILE A 127 5.51 9.37 -10.75
N HIS A 128 6.45 8.48 -10.48
CA HIS A 128 7.02 8.24 -9.15
C HIS A 128 7.88 9.42 -8.68
N ARG A 129 7.79 9.70 -7.38
CA ARG A 129 8.64 10.62 -6.63
C ARG A 129 8.91 10.03 -5.25
N LYS A 130 10.12 10.25 -4.74
CA LYS A 130 10.43 9.97 -3.34
C LYS A 130 9.77 11.01 -2.44
N MET A 131 9.13 10.55 -1.37
CA MET A 131 8.57 11.38 -0.32
C MET A 131 9.36 11.20 0.99
N TYR A 132 9.50 12.30 1.71
CA TYR A 132 10.20 12.44 2.98
C TYR A 132 9.26 13.08 3.98
N TYR A 133 9.14 12.47 5.15
CA TYR A 133 8.34 12.97 6.25
C TYR A 133 8.96 14.22 6.87
N ALA A 134 8.12 15.08 7.45
CA ALA A 134 8.53 16.30 8.14
C ALA A 134 9.26 16.01 9.46
N SER A 135 8.92 14.88 10.08
CA SER A 135 9.49 14.39 11.33
C SER A 135 9.51 12.86 11.33
N PRO A 136 10.34 12.22 12.16
CA PRO A 136 10.28 10.79 12.36
C PRO A 136 8.92 10.38 12.92
N ARG A 137 8.41 9.25 12.46
CA ARG A 137 7.28 8.56 13.10
C ARG A 137 7.70 8.06 14.50
N PRO A 138 6.78 7.63 15.39
CA PRO A 138 7.13 7.16 16.73
C PRO A 138 8.23 6.09 16.73
N GLN A 139 9.23 6.27 17.60
CA GLN A 139 10.46 5.45 17.67
C GLN A 139 10.54 4.57 18.93
N THR A 140 9.78 4.91 19.97
CA THR A 140 9.73 4.19 21.26
C THR A 140 8.28 3.84 21.59
N ASP A 141 8.05 3.24 22.76
CA ASP A 141 6.69 3.09 23.28
C ASP A 141 6.01 4.45 23.43
N PHE A 142 4.73 4.50 23.09
CA PHE A 142 3.90 5.71 23.14
C PHE A 142 2.49 5.36 23.61
N TYR A 143 1.77 6.32 24.18
CA TYR A 143 0.33 6.17 24.35
C TYR A 143 -0.36 6.51 23.04
N TRP A 144 -1.35 5.72 22.62
CA TRP A 144 -2.02 5.97 21.35
C TRP A 144 -2.64 7.37 21.30
N TYR A 145 -3.17 7.89 22.39
CA TYR A 145 -3.79 9.22 22.42
C TYR A 145 -2.79 10.39 22.27
N ASP A 146 -1.48 10.12 22.32
CA ASP A 146 -0.44 11.14 22.07
C ASP A 146 -0.08 11.28 20.58
N ILE A 147 -0.62 10.41 19.72
CA ILE A 147 -0.28 10.41 18.30
C ILE A 147 -1.09 11.43 17.52
N GLU A 148 -0.36 12.34 16.90
CA GLU A 148 -0.81 13.21 15.82
C GLU A 148 0.11 12.97 14.62
N PHE A 149 -0.44 12.87 13.41
CA PHE A 149 0.30 12.53 12.18
C PHE A 149 1.16 13.72 11.67
N GLU A 150 1.84 14.43 12.55
CA GLU A 150 2.61 15.64 12.29
C GLU A 150 3.71 15.44 11.22
N TRP A 151 4.18 14.20 11.07
CA TRP A 151 5.14 13.82 10.03
C TRP A 151 4.60 14.03 8.60
N LEU A 152 3.28 14.18 8.43
CA LEU A 152 2.63 14.51 7.16
C LEU A 152 2.43 16.02 6.92
N ALA A 153 2.63 16.88 7.92
CA ALA A 153 2.27 18.30 7.81
C ALA A 153 3.14 19.08 6.81
N ASN A 154 4.44 18.83 6.80
CA ASN A 154 5.41 19.57 5.98
C ASN A 154 6.33 18.60 5.22
N ILE A 155 5.72 17.64 4.53
CA ILE A 155 6.50 16.64 3.78
C ILE A 155 7.36 17.33 2.72
N SER A 156 8.44 16.67 2.35
CA SER A 156 9.24 17.04 1.20
C SER A 156 9.21 15.94 0.15
N TYR A 157 9.32 16.29 -1.13
CA TYR A 157 9.42 15.31 -2.21
C TYR A 157 10.51 15.66 -3.22
N GLY A 158 11.04 14.63 -3.87
CA GLY A 158 12.07 14.75 -4.90
C GLY A 158 11.54 15.03 -6.30
N LEU A 159 12.47 15.11 -7.25
CA LEU A 159 12.14 15.19 -8.67
C LEU A 159 11.34 13.96 -9.13
N ALA A 160 10.55 14.14 -10.19
CA ALA A 160 9.90 13.03 -10.88
C ALA A 160 10.97 12.06 -11.40
N GLU A 161 10.76 10.75 -11.23
CA GLU A 161 11.66 9.69 -11.66
C GLU A 161 11.02 8.92 -12.85
N PRO A 162 11.22 9.30 -14.13
CA PRO A 162 10.56 8.65 -15.28
C PRO A 162 10.90 7.18 -15.52
N GLY A 163 11.97 6.68 -14.89
CA GLY A 163 12.33 5.25 -14.87
C GLY A 163 11.95 4.55 -13.57
N GLY A 164 11.22 5.24 -12.70
CA GLY A 164 10.83 4.76 -11.38
C GLY A 164 9.65 3.77 -11.40
N PRO A 165 9.29 3.21 -10.25
CA PRO A 165 8.16 2.30 -10.11
C PRO A 165 6.82 3.06 -10.16
N HIS A 166 6.34 3.36 -11.37
CA HIS A 166 5.05 4.02 -11.57
C HIS A 166 3.87 3.16 -11.14
N LYS A 167 2.74 3.80 -10.82
CA LYS A 167 1.48 3.14 -10.50
C LYS A 167 0.37 3.65 -11.40
N GLN A 168 -0.64 2.81 -11.60
CA GLN A 168 -1.80 3.11 -12.45
C GLN A 168 -3.07 3.24 -11.62
N ILE A 169 -3.93 4.15 -12.08
CA ILE A 169 -5.36 4.12 -11.86
C ILE A 169 -5.97 3.66 -13.17
N VAL A 170 -6.81 2.63 -13.15
CA VAL A 170 -7.40 2.06 -14.37
C VAL A 170 -8.91 2.02 -14.27
N ARG A 171 -9.56 2.08 -15.43
CA ARG A 171 -10.95 1.70 -15.60
C ARG A 171 -11.02 0.18 -15.78
N PRO A 172 -11.52 -0.57 -14.78
CA PRO A 172 -11.41 -2.03 -14.75
C PRO A 172 -11.90 -2.72 -16.02
N GLU A 173 -12.98 -2.22 -16.61
CA GLU A 173 -13.64 -2.76 -17.80
C GLU A 173 -12.84 -2.58 -19.10
N THR A 174 -11.75 -1.80 -19.06
CA THR A 174 -10.95 -1.42 -20.23
C THR A 174 -9.57 -2.08 -20.25
N VAL A 175 -9.16 -2.70 -19.14
CA VAL A 175 -7.85 -3.33 -18.97
C VAL A 175 -8.01 -4.83 -18.77
N SER A 176 -7.22 -5.63 -19.49
CA SER A 176 -7.28 -7.09 -19.41
C SER A 176 -6.16 -7.70 -18.58
N ILE A 177 -4.98 -7.09 -18.59
CA ILE A 177 -3.81 -7.60 -17.85
C ILE A 177 -3.02 -6.41 -17.27
N ILE A 178 -2.76 -6.48 -15.98
CA ILE A 178 -1.91 -5.54 -15.26
C ILE A 178 -0.66 -6.21 -14.68
N SER A 179 0.38 -5.44 -14.48
CA SER A 179 1.55 -5.82 -13.69
C SER A 179 1.79 -4.80 -12.57
N THR A 180 2.68 -5.11 -11.63
CA THR A 180 2.91 -4.27 -10.44
C THR A 180 3.23 -2.80 -10.71
N HIS A 181 3.79 -2.47 -11.89
CA HIS A 181 4.18 -1.11 -12.24
C HIS A 181 3.68 -0.64 -13.62
N SER A 182 2.92 -1.46 -14.33
CA SER A 182 2.40 -1.09 -15.66
C SER A 182 1.19 -1.91 -16.06
N THR A 183 0.27 -1.27 -16.78
CA THR A 183 -0.71 -1.94 -17.63
C THR A 183 0.04 -2.71 -18.72
N ARG A 184 -0.27 -3.99 -18.87
CA ARG A 184 0.38 -4.86 -19.86
C ARG A 184 -0.47 -5.01 -21.10
N LYS A 185 -1.79 -5.04 -20.94
CA LYS A 185 -2.71 -5.22 -22.05
C LYS A 185 -4.06 -4.59 -21.75
N SER A 186 -4.42 -3.60 -22.56
CA SER A 186 -5.75 -3.00 -22.58
C SER A 186 -6.64 -3.70 -23.63
N PHE A 187 -7.96 -3.66 -23.43
CA PHE A 187 -8.90 -4.17 -24.42
C PHE A 187 -8.81 -3.37 -25.73
N PRO A 188 -9.17 -3.95 -26.89
CA PRO A 188 -9.06 -3.27 -28.18
C PRO A 188 -9.76 -1.89 -28.18
N GLY A 189 -9.02 -0.86 -28.61
CA GLY A 189 -9.54 0.50 -28.71
C GLY A 189 -9.26 1.39 -27.49
N TYR A 190 -8.78 0.83 -26.38
CA TYR A 190 -8.36 1.56 -25.20
C TYR A 190 -6.84 1.80 -25.18
N ILE A 191 -6.44 2.90 -24.56
CA ILE A 191 -5.05 3.35 -24.47
C ILE A 191 -4.64 3.63 -23.02
N ASP A 192 -3.35 3.53 -22.78
CA ASP A 192 -2.72 3.88 -21.51
C ASP A 192 -2.07 5.26 -21.65
N VAL A 193 -2.31 6.15 -20.70
CA VAL A 193 -1.78 7.52 -20.73
C VAL A 193 -0.95 7.82 -19.50
N ASN A 194 0.11 8.60 -19.69
CA ASN A 194 0.86 9.17 -18.58
C ASN A 194 0.19 10.47 -18.15
N LEU A 195 -0.09 10.58 -16.85
CA LEU A 195 -0.61 11.81 -16.28
C LEU A 195 0.52 12.85 -16.20
N ASN A 196 0.17 14.13 -16.32
CA ASN A 196 1.14 15.20 -16.24
C ASN A 196 1.66 15.33 -14.80
N SER A 197 2.98 15.18 -14.62
CA SER A 197 3.64 15.27 -13.31
C SER A 197 3.58 16.64 -12.62
N SER A 198 3.07 17.67 -13.32
CA SER A 198 2.74 18.98 -12.73
C SER A 198 1.34 19.03 -12.12
N GLU A 199 0.44 18.10 -12.48
CA GLU A 199 -0.96 18.05 -12.00
C GLU A 199 -1.17 16.98 -10.93
N VAL A 200 -0.42 15.88 -11.00
CA VAL A 200 -0.56 14.73 -10.10
C VAL A 200 0.79 14.07 -9.84
N MET A 201 0.96 13.52 -8.64
CA MET A 201 2.21 12.93 -8.18
C MET A 201 1.93 11.59 -7.52
N LEU A 202 2.77 10.59 -7.81
CA LEU A 202 2.91 9.40 -6.98
C LEU A 202 4.04 9.63 -5.97
N LEU A 203 3.70 9.75 -4.70
CA LEU A 203 4.61 9.94 -3.58
C LEU A 203 4.90 8.60 -2.92
N HIS A 204 6.17 8.22 -2.82
CA HIS A 204 6.60 6.97 -2.21
C HIS A 204 7.41 7.25 -0.94
N ALA A 205 6.81 6.97 0.22
CA ALA A 205 7.37 7.17 1.55
C ALA A 205 8.02 5.87 2.09
N SER A 206 9.04 5.39 1.38
CA SER A 206 9.71 4.12 1.68
C SER A 206 10.52 4.19 2.97
N TYR A 207 10.48 3.12 3.76
CA TYR A 207 11.30 2.96 4.98
C TYR A 207 12.81 3.21 4.77
N LYS A 208 13.31 3.11 3.54
CA LYS A 208 14.72 3.33 3.20
C LYS A 208 15.13 4.81 3.27
N TRP A 209 14.19 5.73 3.08
CA TRP A 209 14.49 7.15 2.90
C TRP A 209 13.46 8.10 3.53
N SER A 210 12.23 7.67 3.78
CA SER A 210 11.15 8.56 4.21
C SER A 210 11.43 9.28 5.52
N GLU A 211 12.27 8.71 6.40
CA GLU A 211 12.62 9.25 7.70
C GLU A 211 14.11 9.66 7.77
N SER A 212 14.81 9.76 6.63
CA SER A 212 16.21 10.23 6.63
C SER A 212 16.29 11.75 6.59
N ASP A 213 17.09 12.33 7.49
CA ASP A 213 17.49 13.73 7.45
C ASP A 213 18.29 13.99 6.17
N LEU A 214 17.69 14.66 5.18
CA LEU A 214 18.35 14.91 3.90
C LEU A 214 18.55 16.40 3.65
N SER A 215 19.84 16.78 3.61
CA SER A 215 20.34 17.98 2.96
C SER A 215 20.50 17.73 1.43
N LEU A 216 19.40 17.46 0.73
CA LEU A 216 19.42 17.27 -0.73
C LEU A 216 19.07 18.58 -1.45
N ASN A 217 19.90 18.98 -2.41
CA ASN A 217 19.76 20.23 -3.18
C ASN A 217 18.55 20.26 -4.16
N ASN A 218 17.61 19.32 -4.11
CA ASN A 218 16.50 19.20 -5.09
C ASN A 218 15.20 18.69 -4.45
N LEU A 219 14.92 19.07 -3.20
CA LEU A 219 13.65 18.75 -2.55
C LEU A 219 12.68 19.93 -2.66
N THR A 220 11.40 19.62 -2.85
CA THR A 220 10.32 20.59 -2.73
C THR A 220 9.55 20.28 -1.45
N THR A 221 9.50 21.24 -0.53
CA THR A 221 8.64 21.17 0.66
C THR A 221 7.22 21.51 0.25
N ALA A 222 6.26 20.70 0.67
CA ALA A 222 4.87 20.86 0.32
C ALA A 222 4.00 20.75 1.57
N SER A 223 3.82 21.90 2.21
CA SER A 223 2.97 22.02 3.40
C SER A 223 1.49 21.90 3.12
N TYR A 224 1.05 21.96 1.86
CA TYR A 224 -0.35 22.01 1.47
C TYR A 224 -0.98 20.63 1.17
N LEU A 225 -0.16 19.61 0.85
CA LEU A 225 -0.65 18.34 0.29
C LEU A 225 -1.54 17.54 1.25
N PHE A 226 -1.25 17.58 2.56
CA PHE A 226 -1.98 16.83 3.57
C PHE A 226 -2.79 17.71 4.54
N VAL A 227 -2.84 19.04 4.35
CA VAL A 227 -3.51 19.95 5.30
C VAL A 227 -4.98 19.60 5.51
N GLY A 228 -5.70 19.33 4.43
CA GLY A 228 -7.11 18.92 4.51
C GLY A 228 -7.30 17.51 5.08
N THR A 229 -6.31 16.63 4.92
CA THR A 229 -6.37 15.23 5.35
C THR A 229 -5.98 15.07 6.83
N LEU A 230 -5.10 15.91 7.35
CA LEU A 230 -4.56 15.83 8.72
C LEU A 230 -5.63 15.77 9.82
N PRO A 231 -6.64 16.65 9.85
CA PRO A 231 -7.71 16.56 10.85
C PRO A 231 -8.51 15.25 10.74
N VAL A 232 -8.70 14.75 9.51
CA VAL A 232 -9.48 13.53 9.25
C VAL A 232 -8.72 12.31 9.76
N ILE A 233 -7.45 12.17 9.38
CA ILE A 233 -6.61 11.04 9.78
C ILE A 233 -6.38 10.99 11.29
N ASN A 234 -6.14 12.14 11.95
CA ASN A 234 -5.96 12.18 13.41
C ASN A 234 -7.25 11.78 14.13
N SER A 235 -8.40 12.31 13.69
CA SER A 235 -9.71 11.96 14.25
C SER A 235 -10.03 10.47 14.08
N ALA A 236 -9.83 9.93 12.88
CA ALA A 236 -10.07 8.52 12.59
C ALA A 236 -9.12 7.61 13.39
N TYR A 237 -7.83 7.96 13.44
CA TYR A 237 -6.84 7.24 14.22
C TYR A 237 -7.22 7.18 15.71
N HIS A 238 -7.63 8.30 16.32
CA HIS A 238 -8.03 8.32 17.73
C HIS A 238 -9.27 7.46 17.98
N LYS A 239 -10.26 7.51 17.08
CA LYS A 239 -11.45 6.66 17.14
C LYS A 239 -11.11 5.16 17.08
N ILE A 240 -10.27 4.78 16.11
CA ILE A 240 -9.84 3.38 15.91
C ILE A 240 -9.03 2.91 17.12
N SER A 241 -8.07 3.72 17.55
CA SER A 241 -7.17 3.39 18.66
C SER A 241 -7.93 3.26 19.97
N GLN A 242 -8.91 4.13 20.23
CA GLN A 242 -9.81 4.00 21.37
C GLN A 242 -10.59 2.68 21.35
N ALA A 243 -11.05 2.24 20.17
CA ALA A 243 -11.79 0.99 20.02
C ALA A 243 -10.90 -0.26 20.17
N LEU A 244 -9.61 -0.18 19.82
CA LEU A 244 -8.72 -1.34 19.75
C LEU A 244 -7.70 -1.45 20.89
N PHE A 245 -7.24 -0.35 21.47
CA PHE A 245 -6.02 -0.30 22.28
C PHE A 245 -6.22 0.16 23.74
N ASN A 246 -7.45 0.47 24.17
CA ASN A 246 -7.79 0.83 25.56
C ASN A 246 -6.84 1.88 26.17
N ASN A 247 -6.14 1.61 27.28
CA ASN A 247 -5.10 2.48 27.86
C ASN A 247 -3.71 1.83 27.77
N GLU A 248 -3.49 0.98 26.78
CA GLU A 248 -2.22 0.28 26.61
C GLU A 248 -1.17 1.18 25.95
N THR A 249 0.08 0.98 26.33
CA THR A 249 1.24 1.55 25.62
C THR A 249 1.45 0.78 24.33
N MET A 250 1.59 1.51 23.22
CA MET A 250 1.76 0.98 21.87
C MET A 250 3.20 1.11 21.39
N ASN A 251 3.57 0.27 20.43
CA ASN A 251 4.90 0.27 19.82
C ASN A 251 4.80 0.04 18.30
N ILE A 252 5.71 0.64 17.55
CA ILE A 252 6.01 0.28 16.15
C ILE A 252 7.40 -0.35 16.15
N ASP A 253 7.49 -1.69 16.05
CA ASP A 253 8.77 -2.39 16.19
C ASP A 253 9.68 -2.16 14.98
N ARG A 254 10.38 -1.02 14.98
CA ARG A 254 11.28 -0.57 13.91
C ARG A 254 12.46 -1.48 13.71
N ILE A 255 12.99 -2.02 14.80
CA ILE A 255 14.11 -2.94 14.77
C ILE A 255 13.70 -4.17 13.97
N PHE A 256 12.52 -4.72 14.27
CA PHE A 256 12.00 -5.87 13.58
C PHE A 256 11.59 -5.58 12.13
N GLN A 257 10.94 -4.43 11.85
CA GLN A 257 10.69 -3.98 10.48
C GLN A 257 11.98 -3.90 9.66
N SER A 258 13.04 -3.30 10.23
CA SER A 258 14.36 -3.20 9.59
C SER A 258 14.99 -4.57 9.34
N LYS A 259 14.85 -5.53 10.28
CA LYS A 259 15.32 -6.91 10.10
C LYS A 259 14.61 -7.61 8.94
N ILE A 260 13.28 -7.55 8.90
CA ILE A 260 12.48 -8.10 7.78
C ILE A 260 12.92 -7.46 6.47
N ALA A 261 13.01 -6.14 6.42
CA ALA A 261 13.40 -5.40 5.23
C ALA A 261 14.81 -5.74 4.73
N LYS A 262 15.78 -5.89 5.65
CA LYS A 262 17.16 -6.34 5.35
C LYS A 262 17.20 -7.79 4.86
N CYS A 263 16.36 -8.66 5.40
CA CYS A 263 16.23 -10.02 4.88
C CYS A 263 15.68 -10.00 3.43
N ILE A 264 14.59 -9.26 3.19
CA ILE A 264 13.97 -9.14 1.86
C ILE A 264 14.95 -8.60 0.83
N SER A 265 15.83 -7.66 1.20
CA SER A 265 16.79 -7.08 0.27
C SER A 265 17.86 -8.09 -0.20
N ARG A 266 18.15 -9.13 0.59
CA ARG A 266 19.13 -10.18 0.29
C ARG A 266 18.59 -11.32 -0.58
N TRP A 267 17.39 -11.16 -1.13
CA TRP A 267 16.72 -12.20 -1.91
C TRP A 267 17.52 -12.78 -3.08
N TYR A 268 18.36 -11.96 -3.71
CA TYR A 268 19.18 -12.39 -4.84
C TYR A 268 20.16 -13.51 -4.46
N VAL A 269 20.55 -13.61 -3.18
CA VAL A 269 21.40 -14.69 -2.66
C VAL A 269 20.71 -16.06 -2.77
N LYS A 270 19.37 -16.08 -2.71
CA LYS A 270 18.55 -17.29 -2.84
C LYS A 270 17.98 -17.49 -4.25
N LYS A 271 18.46 -16.74 -5.25
CA LYS A 271 18.02 -16.72 -6.67
C LYS A 271 16.60 -16.20 -6.90
N CYS A 272 15.64 -16.58 -6.05
CA CYS A 272 14.25 -16.11 -6.10
C CYS A 272 13.84 -15.48 -4.76
N LYS A 273 12.97 -14.48 -4.83
CA LYS A 273 12.22 -14.06 -3.63
C LYS A 273 11.23 -15.19 -3.34
N SER A 274 11.20 -15.66 -2.10
CA SER A 274 10.16 -16.55 -1.62
C SER A 274 9.48 -15.97 -0.41
N VAL A 275 8.28 -16.46 -0.13
CA VAL A 275 7.53 -15.99 1.02
C VAL A 275 8.14 -16.49 2.34
N GLU A 276 8.76 -17.67 2.31
CA GLU A 276 9.42 -18.32 3.43
C GLU A 276 10.82 -17.76 3.73
N MET A 277 11.38 -16.94 2.83
CA MET A 277 12.79 -16.51 2.87
C MET A 277 13.19 -15.85 4.20
N CYS A 278 12.28 -15.11 4.83
CA CYS A 278 12.54 -14.38 6.08
C CYS A 278 11.97 -15.06 7.32
N LYS A 279 11.48 -16.30 7.19
CA LYS A 279 10.83 -17.03 8.28
C LYS A 279 11.72 -17.18 9.51
N ALA A 280 12.98 -17.57 9.32
CA ALA A 280 13.94 -17.74 10.41
C ALA A 280 14.21 -16.44 11.22
N GLU A 281 14.18 -15.28 10.57
CA GLU A 281 14.34 -13.97 11.24
C GLU A 281 13.11 -13.59 12.08
N THR A 282 11.98 -14.26 11.84
CA THR A 282 10.68 -13.91 12.39
C THR A 282 10.06 -14.94 13.33
N ASP A 283 10.54 -16.18 13.33
CA ASP A 283 10.03 -17.27 14.19
C ASP A 283 10.54 -17.19 15.63
N GLY A 284 11.60 -16.41 15.89
CA GLY A 284 12.10 -16.13 17.24
C GLY A 284 11.41 -14.97 17.96
N SER A 285 10.44 -14.30 17.35
CA SER A 285 9.72 -13.19 18.01
C SER A 285 8.56 -13.70 18.87
N GLN A 286 8.30 -13.05 19.99
CA GLN A 286 7.09 -13.31 20.81
C GLN A 286 5.79 -12.81 20.16
N MET A 287 5.87 -12.38 18.89
CA MET A 287 4.74 -11.74 18.21
C MET A 287 3.74 -12.79 17.74
N LYS A 288 2.47 -12.54 18.03
CA LYS A 288 1.38 -13.37 17.52
C LYS A 288 1.15 -13.09 16.03
N TRP A 289 1.38 -14.11 15.22
CA TRP A 289 1.21 -14.07 13.77
C TRP A 289 -0.16 -14.60 13.35
N ILE A 290 -0.79 -13.91 12.39
CA ILE A 290 -1.99 -14.37 11.70
C ILE A 290 -1.60 -14.75 10.28
N HIS A 291 -1.91 -15.99 9.90
CA HIS A 291 -1.59 -16.60 8.62
C HIS A 291 -2.83 -16.71 7.74
N ALA A 292 -2.68 -16.56 6.42
CA ALA A 292 -3.75 -16.71 5.44
C ALA A 292 -4.43 -18.09 5.52
N GLU A 293 -3.66 -19.11 5.90
CA GLU A 293 -4.10 -20.48 6.10
C GLU A 293 -5.12 -20.63 7.24
N ASN A 294 -5.16 -19.67 8.17
CA ASN A 294 -6.09 -19.71 9.31
C ASN A 294 -7.51 -19.24 8.96
N PHE A 295 -7.72 -18.68 7.77
CA PHE A 295 -9.03 -18.19 7.35
C PHE A 295 -9.86 -19.33 6.76
N SER A 296 -11.04 -19.59 7.32
CA SER A 296 -12.04 -20.51 6.77
C SER A 296 -12.93 -19.77 5.77
N ILE A 297 -12.48 -19.66 4.52
CA ILE A 297 -13.31 -19.18 3.42
C ILE A 297 -13.37 -20.29 2.38
N ASP A 298 -14.60 -20.59 1.92
CA ASP A 298 -14.92 -21.61 0.91
C ASP A 298 -14.46 -21.21 -0.51
N GLU A 299 -13.86 -20.03 -0.69
CA GLU A 299 -13.23 -19.65 -1.95
C GLU A 299 -11.87 -20.33 -2.08
N TYR A 300 -11.82 -21.40 -2.89
CA TYR A 300 -10.58 -21.89 -3.45
C TYR A 300 -10.10 -20.86 -4.49
N GLN A 301 -9.07 -20.08 -4.14
CA GLN A 301 -8.65 -18.95 -4.97
C GLN A 301 -8.03 -19.35 -6.33
N LEU A 302 -7.78 -20.63 -6.61
CA LEU A 302 -7.37 -21.10 -7.93
C LEU A 302 -7.82 -22.56 -8.15
N ALA A 303 -8.66 -22.79 -9.16
CA ALA A 303 -8.85 -24.07 -9.84
C ALA A 303 -8.52 -23.88 -11.32
#